data_AF-A0A8X7CHL9-F1
#
_entry.id   AF-A0A8X7CHL9-F1
#
_cell.length_a   1.000
_cell.length_b   1.000
_cell.length_c   1.000
_cell.angle_alpha   90.00
_cell.angle_beta   90.00
_cell.angle_gamma   90.00
#
_symmetry.space_group_name_H-M   'P 1'
#
loop_
_entity.id
_entity.type
_entity.pdbx_description
1 polymer ?
#
loop_
_entity_poly.entity_id
_entity_poly.type
_entity_poly.pdbx_seq_one_letter_code
_entity_poly.pdbx_strand_id
1 'polypeptide(L)'
;MVEGSFDWKSYLTKPDFFAASVSCFPHVPLSRSWDAITANILVEVKSPDCTTCCTITPCCYWIAAVIKVSGYMGLLRYEGFDSDFTQDFWVNLCTEPHIHPIGWCAENGMPLVPPKVIEDKHTDWKEYLVRRISRVRTSPSDFALKLEEYKHNMIKKGMKLEVVDKNLISAVRVATVYEVIGGRLHLKYEDSEREDEGFWCHERSPLIHPIGWAQIVGHALKGKPEYARQSLLKTLYRTFDPNDATWDMFLPAPNPMRGLKFKEGMKLEAIDPLNLSTICVATVTEVLRNNYLMIGIDGMTEADGSDCFCYHASSPCIFPVGFCESNNLNLTPPRGYKGEFKWVDYLRKTKAKPAPAALFQREVPNHGFREGMYLEAVDLMEPGLICVASVTRVVGRLLCIHFEGWDTAYDQWCDCEAPDLFPVGWCQMVGYRLEPPRTEGGNENIKKSVKPVVPKHKRRKRRLFTQRKRHGDDYDGVSIKTEPEDPDAQSATREDSSSSS
;
A
#
# COMPACT_ATOMS: atom_id res chain seq x y z
N MET A 1 24.07 -3.48 -4.89
CA MET A 1 22.80 -3.88 -5.53
C MET A 1 22.35 -5.19 -4.92
N VAL A 2 21.05 -5.44 -4.78
CA VAL A 2 20.53 -6.72 -4.31
C VAL A 2 20.76 -7.78 -5.39
N GLU A 3 21.18 -8.98 -5.00
CA GLU A 3 21.44 -10.09 -5.92
C GLU A 3 20.15 -10.48 -6.68
N GLY A 4 20.27 -10.71 -7.99
CA GLY A 4 19.14 -11.05 -8.85
C GLY A 4 18.07 -9.96 -8.98
N SER A 5 18.36 -8.70 -8.66
CA SER A 5 17.51 -7.55 -8.94
C SER A 5 17.70 -7.07 -10.38
N PHE A 6 16.62 -6.65 -11.02
CA PHE A 6 16.63 -6.05 -12.36
C PHE A 6 17.32 -4.68 -12.38
N ASP A 7 18.01 -4.37 -13.50
CA ASP A 7 18.64 -3.07 -13.75
C ASP A 7 17.94 -2.33 -14.91
N TRP A 8 17.30 -1.21 -14.56
CA TRP A 8 16.61 -0.31 -15.48
C TRP A 8 17.50 0.28 -16.59
N LYS A 9 18.84 0.28 -16.47
CA LYS A 9 19.75 0.81 -17.52
C LYS A 9 19.52 0.17 -18.88
N SER A 10 19.07 -1.09 -18.90
CA SER A 10 18.69 -1.83 -20.11
C SER A 10 17.41 -1.31 -20.81
N TYR A 11 16.53 -0.62 -20.09
CA TYR A 11 15.28 -0.03 -20.59
C TYR A 11 15.39 1.49 -20.78
N LEU A 12 16.16 2.17 -19.94
CA LEU A 12 16.36 3.63 -19.96
C LEU A 12 16.96 4.16 -21.28
N THR A 13 17.64 3.30 -22.03
CA THR A 13 18.22 3.58 -23.36
C THR A 13 17.25 3.36 -24.52
N LYS A 14 16.07 2.77 -24.31
CA LYS A 14 15.06 2.59 -25.36
C LYS A 14 14.43 3.95 -25.73
N PRO A 15 14.18 4.23 -27.02
CA PRO A 15 13.65 5.52 -27.46
C PRO A 15 12.25 5.81 -26.89
N ASP A 16 11.38 4.80 -26.86
CA ASP A 16 9.99 4.91 -26.39
C ASP A 16 9.84 4.75 -24.86
N PHE A 17 10.94 4.80 -24.11
CA PHE A 17 10.91 4.67 -22.65
C PHE A 17 10.56 6.00 -21.94
N PHE A 18 9.39 5.99 -21.30
CA PHE A 18 8.89 7.07 -20.45
C PHE A 18 8.61 6.53 -19.05
N ALA A 19 9.33 7.00 -18.04
CA ALA A 19 9.02 6.69 -16.64
C ALA A 19 7.95 7.66 -16.09
N ALA A 20 7.14 7.20 -15.14
CA ALA A 20 6.36 8.10 -14.29
C ALA A 20 7.29 8.97 -13.43
N SER A 21 6.92 10.24 -13.23
CA SER A 21 7.68 11.17 -12.37
C SER A 21 7.58 10.75 -10.90
N VAL A 22 8.61 11.01 -10.10
CA VAL A 22 8.54 10.81 -8.63
C VAL A 22 7.39 11.64 -8.02
N SER A 23 7.08 12.81 -8.59
CA SER A 23 5.94 13.65 -8.16
C SER A 23 4.55 13.03 -8.42
N CYS A 24 4.45 11.95 -9.21
CA CYS A 24 3.21 11.16 -9.34
C CYS A 24 2.90 10.32 -8.09
N PHE A 25 3.89 10.07 -7.23
CA PHE A 25 3.78 9.12 -6.11
C PHE A 25 3.82 9.88 -4.77
N PRO A 26 2.67 10.21 -4.14
CA PRO A 26 2.63 11.13 -2.98
C PRO A 26 3.20 10.55 -1.67
N HIS A 27 3.59 9.27 -1.66
CA HIS A 27 4.08 8.57 -0.47
C HIS A 27 5.60 8.35 -0.46
N VAL A 28 6.29 8.50 -1.58
CA VAL A 28 7.74 8.24 -1.68
C VAL A 28 8.58 9.48 -1.29
N PRO A 29 9.86 9.31 -0.95
CA PRO A 29 10.78 10.42 -0.66
C PRO A 29 10.79 11.49 -1.74
N LEU A 30 10.97 12.75 -1.33
CA LEU A 30 11.20 13.90 -2.21
C LEU A 30 10.08 14.26 -3.21
N SER A 31 9.01 13.47 -3.32
CA SER A 31 7.89 13.64 -4.26
C SER A 31 7.38 15.07 -4.39
N ARG A 32 7.08 15.73 -3.27
CA ARG A 32 6.58 17.13 -3.21
C ARG A 32 7.58 18.21 -3.63
N SER A 33 8.85 17.85 -3.79
CA SER A 33 9.95 18.74 -4.19
C SER A 33 10.65 18.28 -5.47
N TRP A 34 10.17 17.20 -6.12
CA TRP A 34 10.84 16.62 -7.26
C TRP A 34 10.82 17.51 -8.51
N ASP A 35 9.87 18.45 -8.60
CA ASP A 35 9.79 19.41 -9.70
C ASP A 35 10.99 20.38 -9.78
N ALA A 36 11.86 20.40 -8.76
CA ALA A 36 13.16 21.06 -8.83
C ALA A 36 14.20 20.25 -9.65
N ILE A 37 14.08 18.92 -9.67
CA ILE A 37 14.96 17.99 -10.38
C ILE A 37 14.46 17.88 -11.83
N THR A 38 15.11 18.62 -12.72
CA THR A 38 14.70 18.75 -14.13
C THR A 38 15.89 18.54 -15.06
N ALA A 39 15.61 18.27 -16.33
CA ALA A 39 16.66 18.28 -17.36
C ALA A 39 17.34 19.66 -17.42
N ASN A 40 18.64 19.64 -17.72
CA ASN A 40 19.57 20.77 -17.72
C ASN A 40 19.90 21.40 -16.36
N ILE A 41 19.62 20.77 -15.20
CA ILE A 41 20.29 21.21 -13.95
C ILE A 41 21.75 20.76 -13.94
N LEU A 42 22.62 21.53 -13.26
CA LEU A 42 24.02 21.14 -13.01
C LEU A 42 24.17 20.54 -11.61
N VAL A 43 25.05 19.56 -11.50
CA VAL A 43 25.44 18.91 -10.24
C VAL A 43 26.95 18.68 -10.22
N GLU A 44 27.54 18.68 -9.03
CA GLU A 44 28.90 18.19 -8.80
C GLU A 44 28.83 16.67 -8.60
N VAL A 45 29.68 15.93 -9.31
CA VAL A 45 29.74 14.48 -9.30
C VAL A 45 31.18 13.98 -9.25
N LYS A 46 31.42 12.74 -8.81
CA LYS A 46 32.77 12.16 -8.82
C LYS A 46 33.38 12.25 -10.23
N SER A 47 34.62 12.74 -10.33
CA SER A 47 35.36 12.81 -11.60
C SER A 47 35.64 11.39 -12.11
N PRO A 48 35.49 11.10 -13.42
CA PRO A 48 35.58 9.74 -13.95
C PRO A 48 36.99 9.14 -13.82
N ASP A 49 38.02 10.01 -13.81
CA ASP A 49 39.42 9.64 -13.60
C ASP A 49 39.81 9.46 -12.12
N CYS A 50 38.88 9.66 -11.18
CA CYS A 50 39.13 9.59 -9.74
C CYS A 50 39.23 8.14 -9.25
N THR A 51 40.43 7.56 -9.33
CA THR A 51 40.76 6.22 -8.81
C THR A 51 40.83 6.15 -7.27
N THR A 52 40.88 7.28 -6.58
CA THR A 52 40.90 7.34 -5.11
C THR A 52 39.50 7.25 -4.49
N CYS A 53 39.43 6.61 -3.32
CA CYS A 53 38.26 6.51 -2.45
C CYS A 53 38.66 6.42 -0.96
N CYS A 54 39.78 7.08 -0.60
CA CYS A 54 40.48 6.86 0.66
C CYS A 54 40.57 8.13 1.50
N THR A 55 40.60 8.00 2.82
CA THR A 55 40.78 9.10 3.79
C THR A 55 42.13 9.85 3.69
N ILE A 56 43.05 9.39 2.83
CA ILE A 56 44.42 9.90 2.68
C ILE A 56 44.55 10.82 1.45
N THR A 57 43.68 10.66 0.44
CA THR A 57 43.66 11.48 -0.78
C THR A 57 42.21 11.84 -1.12
N PRO A 58 41.82 13.12 -1.10
CA PRO A 58 40.44 13.52 -1.33
C PRO A 58 39.96 13.06 -2.72
N CYS A 59 38.69 12.64 -2.80
CA CYS A 59 38.06 12.36 -4.08
C CYS A 59 38.03 13.63 -4.95
N CYS A 60 38.32 13.49 -6.23
CA CYS A 60 38.18 14.55 -7.21
C CYS A 60 36.76 14.54 -7.78
N TYR A 61 36.20 15.73 -8.01
CA TYR A 61 34.86 15.91 -8.55
C TYR A 61 34.90 16.65 -9.90
N TRP A 62 33.82 16.60 -10.66
CA TRP A 62 33.61 17.43 -11.84
C TRP A 62 32.13 17.81 -11.96
N ILE A 63 31.83 18.80 -12.78
CA ILE A 63 30.45 19.24 -13.01
C ILE A 63 29.83 18.40 -14.13
N ALA A 64 28.59 17.95 -13.91
CA ALA A 64 27.77 17.27 -14.91
C ALA A 64 26.40 17.93 -15.04
N ALA A 65 25.87 17.92 -16.25
CA ALA A 65 24.49 18.29 -16.55
C ALA A 65 23.59 17.06 -16.49
N VAL A 66 22.40 17.20 -15.89
CA VAL A 66 21.34 16.19 -15.92
C VAL A 66 20.62 16.27 -17.27
N ILE A 67 20.88 15.34 -18.19
CA ILE A 67 20.33 15.34 -19.55
C ILE A 67 18.89 14.82 -19.59
N LYS A 68 18.59 13.74 -18.85
CA LYS A 68 17.25 13.13 -18.76
C LYS A 68 16.99 12.68 -17.32
N VAL A 69 15.74 12.77 -16.88
CA VAL A 69 15.26 12.27 -15.58
C VAL A 69 14.16 11.23 -15.84
N SER A 70 14.24 10.09 -15.19
CA SER A 70 13.34 8.93 -15.34
C SER A 70 13.10 8.32 -13.96
N GLY A 71 12.03 8.74 -13.26
CA GLY A 71 11.89 8.45 -11.83
C GLY A 71 13.06 9.03 -11.03
N TYR A 72 13.72 8.21 -10.21
CA TYR A 72 14.96 8.57 -9.50
C TYR A 72 16.22 8.46 -10.38
N MET A 73 16.12 7.93 -11.60
CA MET A 73 17.28 7.73 -12.48
C MET A 73 17.58 9.01 -13.27
N GLY A 74 18.84 9.45 -13.25
CA GLY A 74 19.34 10.59 -14.00
C GLY A 74 20.39 10.15 -15.02
N LEU A 75 20.27 10.64 -16.26
CA LEU A 75 21.32 10.55 -17.27
C LEU A 75 22.22 11.78 -17.13
N LEU A 76 23.50 11.57 -16.83
CA LEU A 76 24.47 12.65 -16.63
C LEU A 76 25.46 12.74 -17.79
N ARG A 77 25.83 13.97 -18.15
CA ARG A 77 26.93 14.30 -19.06
C ARG A 77 27.88 15.26 -18.39
N TYR A 78 29.18 14.96 -18.40
CA TYR A 78 30.20 15.88 -17.89
C TYR A 78 30.26 17.16 -18.73
N GLU A 79 30.35 18.31 -18.06
CA GLU A 79 30.57 19.61 -18.72
C GLU A 79 31.91 19.60 -19.49
N GLY A 80 31.91 20.16 -20.71
CA GLY A 80 33.01 20.08 -21.67
C GLY A 80 32.91 18.93 -22.70
N PHE A 81 31.88 18.07 -22.62
CA PHE A 81 31.54 17.13 -23.71
C PHE A 81 30.55 17.71 -24.74
N ASP A 82 29.82 18.78 -24.38
CA ASP A 82 28.87 19.47 -25.26
C ASP A 82 27.82 18.53 -25.88
N SER A 83 27.91 18.27 -27.19
CA SER A 83 27.03 17.37 -27.95
C SER A 83 27.49 15.91 -27.96
N ASP A 84 28.69 15.61 -27.46
CA ASP A 84 29.19 14.24 -27.34
C ASP A 84 28.47 13.51 -26.19
N PHE A 85 27.78 12.42 -26.54
CA PHE A 85 27.02 11.57 -25.62
C PHE A 85 27.73 10.24 -25.32
N THR A 86 28.97 10.04 -25.80
CA THR A 86 29.69 8.76 -25.66
C THR A 86 30.12 8.45 -24.23
N GLN A 87 30.19 9.47 -23.37
CA GLN A 87 30.50 9.36 -21.93
C GLN A 87 29.27 9.61 -21.04
N ASP A 88 28.06 9.64 -21.61
CA ASP A 88 26.83 9.79 -20.83
C ASP A 88 26.60 8.55 -19.96
N PHE A 89 26.22 8.74 -18.70
CA PHE A 89 26.07 7.64 -17.74
C PHE A 89 24.80 7.78 -16.89
N TRP A 90 24.13 6.65 -16.66
CA TRP A 90 22.93 6.58 -15.81
C TRP A 90 23.30 6.31 -14.36
N VAL A 91 22.82 7.17 -13.47
CA VAL A 91 22.92 7.04 -12.00
C VAL A 91 21.53 7.11 -11.37
N ASN A 92 21.41 6.64 -10.13
CA ASN A 92 20.26 6.94 -9.30
C ASN A 92 20.59 8.18 -8.45
N LEU A 93 19.81 9.24 -8.63
CA LEU A 93 20.06 10.57 -8.05
C LEU A 93 19.95 10.60 -6.51
N CYS A 94 19.41 9.56 -5.89
CA CYS A 94 19.24 9.45 -4.44
C CYS A 94 20.21 8.45 -3.77
N THR A 95 20.81 7.51 -4.51
CA THR A 95 21.78 6.56 -3.92
C THR A 95 23.24 6.92 -4.14
N GLU A 96 23.56 7.66 -5.19
CA GLU A 96 24.94 7.96 -5.54
C GLU A 96 25.51 8.96 -4.51
N PRO A 97 26.43 8.54 -3.61
CA PRO A 97 26.88 9.37 -2.48
C PRO A 97 27.69 10.59 -2.92
N HIS A 98 28.11 10.62 -4.19
CA HIS A 98 28.95 11.67 -4.77
C HIS A 98 28.18 12.71 -5.59
N ILE A 99 26.84 12.75 -5.54
CA ILE A 99 26.05 13.81 -6.21
C ILE A 99 25.76 14.95 -5.23
N HIS A 100 26.21 16.15 -5.58
CA HIS A 100 26.10 17.34 -4.73
C HIS A 100 25.61 18.56 -5.54
N PRO A 101 24.99 19.56 -4.88
CA PRO A 101 24.70 20.83 -5.53
C PRO A 101 25.99 21.60 -5.85
N ILE A 102 25.95 22.45 -6.88
CA ILE A 102 27.06 23.34 -7.22
C ILE A 102 27.42 24.24 -6.04
N GLY A 103 28.71 24.22 -5.66
CA GLY A 103 29.26 24.94 -4.51
C GLY A 103 29.72 24.01 -3.38
N TRP A 104 29.21 22.79 -3.30
CA TRP A 104 29.53 21.85 -2.21
C TRP A 104 31.03 21.51 -2.15
N CYS A 105 31.69 21.32 -3.29
CA CYS A 105 33.13 21.08 -3.36
C CYS A 105 33.93 22.27 -2.83
N ALA A 106 33.51 23.49 -3.13
CA ALA A 106 34.18 24.70 -2.63
C ALA A 106 34.01 24.86 -1.11
N GLU A 107 32.84 24.53 -0.56
CA GLU A 107 32.57 24.53 0.89
C GLU A 107 33.36 23.44 1.64
N ASN A 108 33.53 22.26 1.03
CA ASN A 108 34.17 21.10 1.66
C ASN A 108 35.67 20.95 1.31
N GLY A 109 36.26 21.90 0.57
CA GLY A 109 37.67 21.88 0.18
C GLY A 109 38.05 20.80 -0.85
N MET A 110 37.08 20.31 -1.63
CA MET A 110 37.25 19.25 -2.63
C MET A 110 37.60 19.84 -4.00
N PRO A 111 38.57 19.26 -4.75
CA PRO A 111 38.99 19.81 -6.04
C PRO A 111 38.03 19.42 -7.17
N LEU A 112 37.69 20.41 -8.02
CA LEU A 112 37.09 20.18 -9.33
C LEU A 112 38.21 19.91 -10.36
N VAL A 113 38.23 18.70 -10.93
CA VAL A 113 39.25 18.23 -11.88
C VAL A 113 38.58 17.74 -13.17
N PRO A 114 38.89 18.33 -14.35
CA PRO A 114 38.31 17.93 -15.61
C PRO A 114 38.68 16.48 -15.96
N PRO A 115 37.79 15.72 -16.61
CA PRO A 115 38.13 14.42 -17.19
C PRO A 115 39.27 14.55 -18.20
N LYS A 116 40.25 13.64 -18.16
CA LYS A 116 41.48 13.70 -18.99
C LYS A 116 41.19 13.73 -20.49
N VAL A 117 40.09 13.11 -20.91
CA VAL A 117 39.63 13.07 -22.32
C VAL A 117 39.29 14.47 -22.85
N ILE A 118 38.96 15.42 -21.97
CA ILE A 118 38.59 16.79 -22.34
C ILE A 118 39.54 17.85 -21.78
N GLU A 119 40.47 17.52 -20.88
CA GLU A 119 41.37 18.44 -20.17
C GLU A 119 41.97 19.53 -21.07
N ASP A 120 42.49 19.17 -22.25
CA ASP A 120 43.10 20.07 -23.23
C ASP A 120 42.11 20.92 -24.06
N LYS A 121 40.79 20.72 -23.96
CA LYS A 121 39.79 21.46 -24.75
C LYS A 121 39.71 22.96 -24.39
N HIS A 122 40.03 23.31 -23.15
CA HIS A 122 39.94 24.69 -22.65
C HIS A 122 41.19 25.08 -21.87
N THR A 123 41.78 26.22 -22.22
CA THR A 123 42.95 26.79 -21.52
C THR A 123 42.60 27.40 -20.16
N ASP A 124 41.34 27.84 -19.98
CA ASP A 124 40.81 28.33 -18.70
C ASP A 124 39.44 27.70 -18.42
N TRP A 125 39.47 26.60 -17.67
CA TRP A 125 38.28 25.92 -17.17
C TRP A 125 37.46 26.76 -16.19
N LYS A 126 38.08 27.71 -15.48
CA LYS A 126 37.36 28.58 -14.53
C LYS A 126 36.48 29.57 -15.29
N GLU A 127 36.98 30.18 -16.37
CA GLU A 127 36.12 31.05 -17.21
C GLU A 127 34.98 30.26 -17.84
N TYR A 128 35.27 29.07 -18.39
CA TYR A 128 34.25 28.18 -18.96
C TYR A 128 33.14 27.86 -17.93
N LEU A 129 33.50 27.35 -16.75
CA LEU A 129 32.53 26.96 -15.73
C LEU A 129 31.74 28.15 -15.18
N VAL A 130 32.37 29.32 -14.97
CA VAL A 130 31.65 30.54 -14.54
C VAL A 130 30.57 30.93 -15.55
N ARG A 131 30.86 30.88 -16.86
CA ARG A 131 29.88 31.18 -17.92
C ARG A 131 28.71 30.19 -17.94
N ARG A 132 28.95 28.92 -17.65
CA ARG A 132 27.92 27.84 -17.60
C ARG A 132 27.07 27.94 -16.33
N ILE A 133 27.70 27.92 -15.16
CA ILE A 133 27.03 27.89 -13.84
C ILE A 133 26.13 29.11 -13.65
N SER A 134 26.59 30.31 -14.03
CA SER A 134 25.85 31.58 -13.79
C SER A 134 24.48 31.70 -14.47
N ARG A 135 24.08 30.70 -15.28
CA ARG A 135 22.81 30.70 -16.04
C ARG A 135 21.93 29.48 -15.76
N VAL A 136 22.36 28.57 -14.88
CA VAL A 136 21.75 27.24 -14.75
C VAL A 136 21.43 26.92 -13.29
N ARG A 137 20.29 26.27 -13.06
CA ARG A 137 19.86 25.83 -11.72
C ARG A 137 20.67 24.60 -11.29
N THR A 138 20.90 24.47 -9.98
CA THR A 138 21.46 23.27 -9.36
C THR A 138 20.38 22.51 -8.60
N SER A 139 20.67 21.28 -8.15
CA SER A 139 19.85 20.55 -7.19
C SER A 139 19.66 21.34 -5.87
N PRO A 140 18.55 21.13 -5.12
CA PRO A 140 18.36 21.74 -3.81
C PRO A 140 19.43 21.30 -2.79
N SER A 141 19.94 22.21 -1.97
CA SER A 141 20.93 21.90 -0.93
C SER A 141 20.36 21.08 0.24
N ASP A 142 19.05 21.13 0.46
CA ASP A 142 18.34 20.36 1.49
C ASP A 142 17.94 18.93 1.03
N PHE A 143 18.30 18.54 -0.19
CA PHE A 143 17.91 17.25 -0.80
C PHE A 143 18.37 16.04 0.01
N ALA A 144 19.61 16.05 0.50
CA ALA A 144 20.15 14.97 1.34
C ALA A 144 19.43 14.91 2.70
N LEU A 145 19.16 16.06 3.33
CA LEU A 145 18.44 16.11 4.61
C LEU A 145 17.03 15.54 4.49
N LYS A 146 16.29 15.95 3.45
CA LYS A 146 14.96 15.39 3.15
C LYS A 146 15.00 13.88 2.89
N LEU A 147 16.07 13.35 2.30
CA LEU A 147 16.20 11.91 2.09
C LEU A 147 16.44 11.15 3.41
N GLU A 148 17.22 11.71 4.34
CA GLU A 148 17.43 11.14 5.68
C GLU A 148 16.15 11.17 6.54
N GLU A 149 15.35 12.24 6.46
CA GLU A 149 14.05 12.31 7.15
C GLU A 149 13.15 11.12 6.79
N TYR A 150 13.05 10.78 5.50
CA TYR A 150 12.22 9.67 5.02
C TYR A 150 12.75 8.26 5.36
N LYS A 151 13.96 8.11 5.91
CA LYS A 151 14.41 6.81 6.46
C LYS A 151 13.71 6.45 7.77
N HIS A 152 13.09 7.42 8.43
CA HIS A 152 12.43 7.24 9.72
C HIS A 152 10.95 6.86 9.53
N ASN A 153 10.70 5.55 9.42
CA ASN A 153 9.33 5.01 9.35
C ASN A 153 8.57 5.26 10.67
N MET A 154 7.26 5.53 10.56
CA MET A 154 6.39 5.74 11.72
C MET A 154 6.16 4.42 12.45
N ILE A 155 5.84 3.36 11.68
CA ILE A 155 5.67 2.00 12.19
C ILE A 155 7.03 1.28 12.12
N LYS A 156 7.43 0.66 13.24
CA LYS A 156 8.78 0.10 13.44
C LYS A 156 8.74 -1.40 13.71
N LYS A 157 9.88 -2.06 13.48
CA LYS A 157 10.11 -3.47 13.83
C LYS A 157 9.80 -3.72 15.31
N GLY A 158 9.09 -4.82 15.58
CA GLY A 158 8.64 -5.22 16.92
C GLY A 158 7.28 -4.65 17.34
N MET A 159 6.73 -3.69 16.59
CA MET A 159 5.41 -3.14 16.89
C MET A 159 4.28 -4.11 16.54
N LYS A 160 3.15 -4.03 17.26
CA LYS A 160 1.94 -4.82 17.07
C LYS A 160 0.83 -3.98 16.47
N LEU A 161 0.07 -4.55 15.54
CA LEU A 161 -1.08 -3.92 14.90
C LEU A 161 -2.17 -4.95 14.58
N GLU A 162 -3.37 -4.47 14.26
CA GLU A 162 -4.48 -5.29 13.75
C GLU A 162 -4.45 -5.26 12.22
N VAL A 163 -4.57 -6.41 11.56
CA VAL A 163 -4.44 -6.54 10.09
C VAL A 163 -5.39 -7.59 9.54
N VAL A 164 -5.90 -7.38 8.32
CA VAL A 164 -6.75 -8.36 7.60
C VAL A 164 -6.08 -9.73 7.52
N ASP A 165 -6.80 -10.81 7.84
CA ASP A 165 -6.29 -12.18 7.70
C ASP A 165 -6.40 -12.63 6.23
N LYS A 166 -5.26 -12.86 5.57
CA LYS A 166 -5.19 -13.38 4.19
C LYS A 166 -5.96 -14.70 3.96
N ASN A 167 -6.27 -15.45 5.01
CA ASN A 167 -7.05 -16.70 4.94
C ASN A 167 -8.54 -16.51 5.30
N LEU A 168 -8.94 -15.32 5.74
CA LEU A 168 -10.31 -14.97 6.15
C LEU A 168 -10.47 -13.44 6.09
N ILE A 169 -10.64 -12.92 4.88
CA ILE A 169 -10.65 -11.46 4.61
C ILE A 169 -11.77 -10.69 5.31
N SER A 170 -12.79 -11.39 5.80
CA SER A 170 -13.86 -10.86 6.65
C SER A 170 -13.44 -10.55 8.09
N ALA A 171 -12.22 -10.90 8.51
CA ALA A 171 -11.72 -10.68 9.85
C ALA A 171 -10.30 -10.09 9.85
N VAL A 172 -10.00 -9.27 10.86
CA VAL A 172 -8.63 -8.86 11.19
C VAL A 172 -8.08 -9.71 12.32
N ARG A 173 -6.76 -9.74 12.48
CA ARG A 173 -6.04 -10.42 13.56
C ARG A 173 -4.78 -9.64 13.95
N VAL A 174 -4.19 -10.00 15.09
CA VAL A 174 -2.95 -9.37 15.56
C VAL A 174 -1.75 -9.87 14.75
N ALA A 175 -0.91 -8.93 14.32
CA ALA A 175 0.40 -9.20 13.75
C ALA A 175 1.48 -8.32 14.39
N THR A 176 2.71 -8.82 14.37
CA THR A 176 3.91 -8.10 14.77
C THR A 176 4.73 -7.75 13.52
N VAL A 177 5.23 -6.52 13.45
CA VAL A 177 6.13 -6.06 12.39
C VAL A 177 7.48 -6.75 12.54
N TYR A 178 7.82 -7.66 11.63
CA TYR A 178 9.06 -8.42 11.62
C TYR A 178 10.22 -7.61 11.02
N GLU A 179 9.94 -6.85 9.98
CA GLU A 179 10.91 -6.08 9.20
C GLU A 179 10.24 -4.86 8.55
N VAL A 180 11.04 -3.83 8.26
CA VAL A 180 10.60 -2.62 7.57
C VAL A 180 11.65 -2.21 6.54
N ILE A 181 11.27 -2.10 5.27
CA ILE A 181 12.14 -1.67 4.17
C ILE A 181 11.40 -0.59 3.36
N GLY A 182 11.90 0.64 3.37
CA GLY A 182 11.30 1.75 2.60
C GLY A 182 9.82 2.01 2.89
N GLY A 183 9.36 1.89 4.14
CA GLY A 183 7.94 1.99 4.50
C GLY A 183 7.11 0.74 4.22
N ARG A 184 7.65 -0.29 3.56
CA ARG A 184 7.01 -1.61 3.45
C ARG A 184 7.28 -2.42 4.72
N LEU A 185 6.21 -2.91 5.34
CA LEU A 185 6.18 -3.70 6.55
C LEU A 185 6.04 -5.18 6.19
N HIS A 186 6.92 -6.02 6.72
CA HIS A 186 6.72 -7.47 6.76
C HIS A 186 5.99 -7.82 8.06
N LEU A 187 4.76 -8.32 7.96
CA LEU A 187 3.90 -8.59 9.11
C LEU A 187 3.81 -10.08 9.38
N LYS A 188 4.09 -10.51 10.62
CA LYS A 188 3.94 -11.90 11.06
C LYS A 188 2.79 -12.04 12.05
N TYR A 189 1.86 -12.95 11.76
CA TYR A 189 0.71 -13.21 12.64
C TYR A 189 1.14 -13.82 13.99
N GLU A 190 0.53 -13.37 15.09
CA GLU A 190 0.91 -13.80 16.44
C GLU A 190 0.56 -15.28 16.72
N ASP A 191 -0.67 -15.71 16.43
CA ASP A 191 -1.13 -17.10 16.66
C ASP A 191 -0.80 -18.06 15.48
N SER A 192 0.39 -17.99 14.86
CA SER A 192 0.81 -18.98 13.84
C SER A 192 1.78 -20.00 14.40
N GLU A 193 1.31 -21.25 14.57
CA GLU A 193 2.15 -22.42 14.90
C GLU A 193 2.99 -22.93 13.72
N ARG A 194 2.81 -22.37 12.52
CA ARG A 194 3.56 -22.72 11.30
C ARG A 194 4.45 -21.56 10.87
N GLU A 195 5.36 -21.86 9.96
CA GLU A 195 6.07 -20.93 9.07
C GLU A 195 5.09 -20.20 8.11
N ASP A 196 3.97 -19.69 8.62
CA ASP A 196 3.21 -18.66 7.93
C ASP A 196 4.01 -17.37 8.08
N GLU A 197 4.69 -16.99 6.99
CA GLU A 197 5.47 -15.76 6.87
C GLU A 197 4.59 -14.51 6.97
N GLY A 198 3.26 -14.67 7.01
CA GLY A 198 2.33 -13.54 7.06
C GLY A 198 2.26 -12.86 5.70
N PHE A 199 2.45 -11.54 5.62
CA PHE A 199 2.52 -10.85 4.31
C PHE A 199 3.18 -9.45 4.40
N TRP A 200 3.45 -8.87 3.23
CA TRP A 200 4.01 -7.53 3.06
C TRP A 200 2.93 -6.50 2.71
N CYS A 201 3.04 -5.28 3.26
CA CYS A 201 2.22 -4.14 2.85
C CYS A 201 2.92 -2.81 3.20
N HIS A 202 2.58 -1.69 2.55
CA HIS A 202 3.09 -0.39 2.99
C HIS A 202 2.47 0.05 4.33
N GLU A 203 3.18 0.84 5.16
CA GLU A 203 2.67 1.50 6.38
C GLU A 203 1.44 2.42 6.15
N ARG A 204 1.04 2.65 4.90
CA ARG A 204 -0.15 3.43 4.49
C ARG A 204 -1.27 2.55 3.92
N SER A 205 -1.10 1.22 3.95
CA SER A 205 -2.06 0.28 3.41
C SER A 205 -3.40 0.36 4.17
N PRO A 206 -4.56 0.30 3.48
CA PRO A 206 -5.86 0.25 4.14
C PRO A 206 -6.14 -1.08 4.86
N LEU A 207 -5.23 -2.06 4.77
CA LEU A 207 -5.37 -3.40 5.38
C LEU A 207 -4.84 -3.48 6.81
N ILE A 208 -4.11 -2.45 7.28
CA ILE A 208 -3.51 -2.37 8.62
C ILE A 208 -4.16 -1.28 9.47
N HIS A 209 -4.26 -1.55 10.77
CA HIS A 209 -5.05 -0.76 11.70
C HIS A 209 -4.40 -0.71 13.10
N PRO A 210 -4.64 0.37 13.87
CA PRO A 210 -4.12 0.50 15.23
C PRO A 210 -4.76 -0.52 16.18
N ILE A 211 -4.08 -0.79 17.30
CA ILE A 211 -4.57 -1.69 18.35
C ILE A 211 -5.94 -1.19 18.86
N GLY A 212 -6.93 -2.09 18.87
CA GLY A 212 -8.32 -1.83 19.29
C GLY A 212 -9.25 -1.33 18.18
N TRP A 213 -8.75 -1.12 16.95
CA TRP A 213 -9.55 -0.66 15.82
C TRP A 213 -10.79 -1.52 15.58
N ALA A 214 -10.66 -2.84 15.56
CA ALA A 214 -11.76 -3.76 15.28
C ALA A 214 -12.91 -3.59 16.31
N GLN A 215 -12.57 -3.38 17.58
CA GLN A 215 -13.54 -3.21 18.66
C GLN A 215 -14.25 -1.84 18.61
N ILE A 216 -13.53 -0.80 18.20
CA ILE A 216 -14.11 0.54 17.98
C ILE A 216 -15.02 0.55 16.75
N VAL A 217 -14.57 -0.01 15.63
CA VAL A 217 -15.31 -0.03 14.35
C VAL A 217 -16.48 -1.02 14.39
N GLY A 218 -16.34 -2.13 15.11
CA GLY A 218 -17.27 -3.26 15.09
C GLY A 218 -16.89 -4.34 14.08
N HIS A 219 -15.66 -4.35 13.59
CA HIS A 219 -15.15 -5.36 12.66
C HIS A 219 -14.86 -6.68 13.39
N ALA A 220 -14.99 -7.82 12.68
CA ALA A 220 -14.63 -9.12 13.24
C ALA A 220 -13.12 -9.19 13.55
N LEU A 221 -12.79 -9.67 14.75
CA LEU A 221 -11.43 -9.84 15.26
C LEU A 221 -11.18 -11.32 15.59
N LYS A 222 -10.22 -11.93 14.91
CA LYS A 222 -9.75 -13.29 15.14
C LYS A 222 -8.61 -13.25 16.16
N GLY A 223 -8.94 -13.60 17.40
CA GLY A 223 -8.00 -13.67 18.53
C GLY A 223 -8.66 -14.20 19.79
N LYS A 224 -7.95 -14.14 20.92
CA LYS A 224 -8.47 -14.54 22.24
C LYS A 224 -9.44 -13.46 22.78
N PRO A 225 -10.56 -13.82 23.43
CA PRO A 225 -11.50 -12.84 24.01
C PRO A 225 -10.84 -11.84 24.97
N GLU A 226 -9.81 -12.27 25.69
CA GLU A 226 -9.03 -11.44 26.61
C GLU A 226 -8.32 -10.30 25.87
N TYR A 227 -7.74 -10.58 24.70
CA TYR A 227 -7.10 -9.56 23.87
C TYR A 227 -8.14 -8.54 23.37
N ALA A 228 -9.29 -9.00 22.85
CA ALA A 228 -10.35 -8.10 22.37
C ALA A 228 -10.83 -7.14 23.46
N ARG A 229 -11.01 -7.62 24.69
CA ARG A 229 -11.34 -6.77 25.85
C ARG A 229 -10.21 -5.79 26.19
N GLN A 230 -8.96 -6.24 26.14
CA GLN A 230 -7.79 -5.41 26.44
C GLN A 230 -7.56 -4.32 25.38
N SER A 231 -7.62 -4.62 24.09
CA SER A 231 -7.35 -3.65 23.01
C SER A 231 -8.39 -2.53 22.97
N LEU A 232 -9.65 -2.84 23.28
CA LEU A 232 -10.69 -1.83 23.52
C LEU A 232 -10.35 -0.91 24.71
N LEU A 233 -9.97 -1.48 25.86
CA LEU A 233 -9.61 -0.69 27.05
C LEU A 233 -8.39 0.20 26.80
N LYS A 234 -7.35 -0.34 26.16
CA LYS A 234 -6.15 0.43 25.75
C LYS A 234 -6.53 1.64 24.90
N THR A 235 -7.47 1.47 23.97
CA THR A 235 -7.95 2.57 23.12
C THR A 235 -8.75 3.61 23.90
N LEU A 236 -9.69 3.18 24.76
CA LEU A 236 -10.56 4.09 25.51
C LEU A 236 -9.79 4.93 26.55
N TYR A 237 -8.79 4.33 27.22
CA TYR A 237 -8.00 5.00 28.27
C TYR A 237 -6.63 5.50 27.78
N ARG A 238 -6.29 5.27 26.50
CA ARG A 238 -4.99 5.59 25.87
C ARG A 238 -3.79 4.94 26.57
N THR A 239 -3.99 3.78 27.20
CA THR A 239 -2.96 3.02 27.94
C THR A 239 -2.28 1.99 27.03
N PHE A 240 -1.64 2.46 25.96
CA PHE A 240 -0.93 1.60 25.01
C PHE A 240 0.43 1.14 25.55
N ASP A 241 0.85 -0.08 25.19
CA ASP A 241 2.21 -0.56 25.46
C ASP A 241 3.21 0.11 24.50
N PRO A 242 4.52 0.21 24.82
CA PRO A 242 5.50 0.86 23.95
C PRO A 242 5.63 0.29 22.53
N ASN A 243 5.18 -0.96 22.33
CA ASN A 243 5.17 -1.65 21.04
C ASN A 243 3.78 -1.69 20.38
N ASP A 244 2.72 -1.12 20.96
CA ASP A 244 1.43 -1.05 20.28
C ASP A 244 1.45 0.05 19.21
N ALA A 245 0.99 -0.25 18.00
CA ALA A 245 0.76 0.77 16.98
C ALA A 245 -0.50 1.59 17.34
N THR A 246 -0.31 2.90 17.56
CA THR A 246 -1.36 3.82 18.02
C THR A 246 -2.06 4.52 16.87
N TRP A 247 -3.24 5.09 17.14
CA TRP A 247 -4.13 5.65 16.12
C TRP A 247 -3.55 6.83 15.33
N ASP A 248 -2.59 7.56 15.92
CA ASP A 248 -1.87 8.69 15.31
C ASP A 248 -0.82 8.27 14.28
N MET A 249 -0.46 6.97 14.22
CA MET A 249 0.52 6.43 13.26
C MET A 249 -0.12 6.05 11.91
N PHE A 250 -1.45 6.03 11.81
CA PHE A 250 -2.18 5.62 10.62
C PHE A 250 -2.86 6.82 9.95
N LEU A 251 -3.01 6.79 8.62
CA LEU A 251 -3.66 7.86 7.89
C LEU A 251 -5.16 7.96 8.26
N PRO A 252 -5.67 9.15 8.62
CA PRO A 252 -7.08 9.32 8.94
C PRO A 252 -7.94 9.16 7.68
N ALA A 253 -8.98 8.33 7.77
CA ALA A 253 -9.91 8.12 6.67
C ALA A 253 -10.76 9.40 6.40
N PRO A 254 -10.86 9.90 5.15
CA PRO A 254 -11.68 11.06 4.82
C PRO A 254 -13.16 10.85 5.14
N ASN A 255 -13.75 11.73 5.95
CA ASN A 255 -15.19 11.66 6.25
C ASN A 255 -16.03 11.97 4.99
N PRO A 256 -16.97 11.09 4.58
CA PRO A 256 -17.86 11.35 3.45
C PRO A 256 -18.84 12.50 3.72
N MET A 257 -19.43 13.04 2.65
CA MET A 257 -20.30 14.22 2.73
C MET A 257 -21.47 14.07 3.72
N ARG A 258 -21.77 15.16 4.45
CA ARG A 258 -22.84 15.19 5.45
C ARG A 258 -24.21 15.02 4.78
N GLY A 259 -24.94 13.97 5.16
CA GLY A 259 -26.37 13.81 4.89
C GLY A 259 -26.75 12.50 4.18
N LEU A 260 -25.86 11.93 3.38
CA LEU A 260 -26.06 10.63 2.75
C LEU A 260 -25.26 9.55 3.49
N LYS A 261 -25.79 8.32 3.52
CA LYS A 261 -25.11 7.15 4.10
C LYS A 261 -25.38 5.91 3.24
N PHE A 262 -24.39 5.03 3.17
CA PHE A 262 -24.57 3.66 2.71
C PHE A 262 -25.56 2.92 3.63
N LYS A 263 -26.21 1.89 3.08
CA LYS A 263 -27.14 1.00 3.78
C LYS A 263 -26.92 -0.42 3.30
N GLU A 264 -27.17 -1.39 4.18
CA GLU A 264 -27.23 -2.81 3.84
C GLU A 264 -28.15 -3.07 2.64
N GLY A 265 -27.73 -3.97 1.75
CA GLY A 265 -28.46 -4.32 0.52
C GLY A 265 -28.33 -3.30 -0.62
N MET A 266 -27.58 -2.20 -0.45
CA MET A 266 -27.23 -1.32 -1.58
C MET A 266 -26.26 -2.02 -2.53
N LYS A 267 -26.52 -1.91 -3.83
CA LYS A 267 -25.65 -2.40 -4.92
C LYS A 267 -24.64 -1.34 -5.34
N LEU A 268 -23.44 -1.77 -5.68
CA LEU A 268 -22.33 -0.96 -6.18
C LEU A 268 -21.39 -1.80 -7.06
N GLU A 269 -20.37 -1.15 -7.64
CA GLU A 269 -19.27 -1.82 -8.33
C GLU A 269 -18.02 -1.76 -7.44
N ALA A 270 -17.22 -2.82 -7.37
CA ALA A 270 -16.02 -2.87 -6.54
C ALA A 270 -14.89 -3.66 -7.21
N ILE A 271 -13.64 -3.28 -6.98
CA ILE A 271 -12.50 -4.14 -7.31
C ILE A 271 -12.56 -5.38 -6.41
N ASP A 272 -12.40 -6.57 -6.96
CA ASP A 272 -12.31 -7.81 -6.18
C ASP A 272 -10.93 -7.91 -5.50
N PRO A 273 -10.84 -7.90 -4.15
CA PRO A 273 -9.56 -8.01 -3.45
C PRO A 273 -8.90 -9.38 -3.58
N LEU A 274 -9.61 -10.40 -4.07
CA LEU A 274 -9.07 -11.72 -4.41
C LEU A 274 -8.73 -11.86 -5.90
N ASN A 275 -9.11 -10.88 -6.73
CA ASN A 275 -8.73 -10.80 -8.14
C ASN A 275 -8.77 -9.35 -8.67
N LEU A 276 -7.68 -8.62 -8.42
CA LEU A 276 -7.57 -7.19 -8.68
C LEU A 276 -7.59 -6.80 -10.17
N SER A 277 -7.56 -7.77 -11.08
CA SER A 277 -7.84 -7.56 -12.52
C SER A 277 -9.30 -7.27 -12.82
N THR A 278 -10.21 -7.56 -11.88
CA THR A 278 -11.66 -7.47 -12.10
C THR A 278 -12.36 -6.43 -11.23
N ILE A 279 -13.24 -5.66 -11.88
CA ILE A 279 -14.27 -4.85 -11.22
C ILE A 279 -15.58 -5.64 -11.32
N CYS A 280 -16.22 -5.87 -10.18
CA CYS A 280 -17.30 -6.82 -10.00
C CYS A 280 -18.58 -6.15 -9.48
N VAL A 281 -19.71 -6.77 -9.79
CA VAL A 281 -21.01 -6.45 -9.17
C VAL A 281 -20.98 -6.84 -7.69
N ALA A 282 -21.26 -5.89 -6.79
CA ALA A 282 -21.12 -6.07 -5.36
C ALA A 282 -22.28 -5.49 -4.54
N THR A 283 -22.39 -5.94 -3.28
CA THR A 283 -23.41 -5.53 -2.32
C THR A 283 -22.80 -5.09 -1.00
N VAL A 284 -23.30 -4.00 -0.41
CA VAL A 284 -23.03 -3.66 1.00
C VAL A 284 -23.73 -4.68 1.90
N THR A 285 -22.98 -5.55 2.55
CA THR A 285 -23.49 -6.61 3.44
C THR A 285 -23.62 -6.14 4.88
N GLU A 286 -22.80 -5.18 5.32
CA GLU A 286 -22.91 -4.55 6.65
C GLU A 286 -22.38 -3.10 6.61
N VAL A 287 -22.93 -2.24 7.47
CA VAL A 287 -22.44 -0.86 7.67
C VAL A 287 -21.90 -0.75 9.09
N LEU A 288 -20.58 -0.68 9.22
CA LEU A 288 -19.85 -0.60 10.48
C LEU A 288 -19.76 0.86 10.97
N ARG A 289 -19.16 1.07 12.14
CA ARG A 289 -18.89 2.43 12.64
C ARG A 289 -17.79 3.12 11.81
N ASN A 290 -17.67 4.43 11.97
CA ASN A 290 -16.68 5.26 11.29
C ASN A 290 -16.68 5.10 9.76
N ASN A 291 -17.85 4.83 9.17
CA ASN A 291 -18.09 4.65 7.73
C ASN A 291 -17.30 3.49 7.07
N TYR A 292 -16.86 2.50 7.84
CA TYR A 292 -16.43 1.22 7.25
C TYR A 292 -17.64 0.39 6.79
N LEU A 293 -17.46 -0.38 5.73
CA LEU A 293 -18.50 -1.16 5.05
C LEU A 293 -17.97 -2.57 4.85
N MET A 294 -18.77 -3.58 5.20
CA MET A 294 -18.55 -4.93 4.67
C MET A 294 -19.22 -5.03 3.31
N ILE A 295 -18.49 -5.55 2.33
CA ILE A 295 -18.93 -5.68 0.94
C ILE A 295 -18.68 -7.13 0.50
N GLY A 296 -19.63 -7.71 -0.23
CA GLY A 296 -19.49 -9.03 -0.86
C GLY A 296 -19.63 -8.94 -2.38
N ILE A 297 -18.88 -9.77 -3.12
CA ILE A 297 -19.04 -9.93 -4.56
C ILE A 297 -20.24 -10.84 -4.86
N ASP A 298 -21.16 -10.37 -5.69
CA ASP A 298 -22.44 -11.05 -5.93
C ASP A 298 -22.23 -12.41 -6.63
N GLY A 299 -22.80 -13.47 -6.04
CA GLY A 299 -22.68 -14.83 -6.53
C GLY A 299 -21.36 -15.54 -6.16
N MET A 300 -20.43 -14.85 -5.51
CA MET A 300 -19.27 -15.46 -4.85
C MET A 300 -19.49 -15.64 -3.35
N THR A 301 -20.31 -14.77 -2.74
CA THR A 301 -20.60 -14.72 -1.29
C THR A 301 -20.92 -16.09 -0.67
N GLU A 302 -20.11 -16.51 0.31
CA GLU A 302 -20.38 -17.69 1.13
C GLU A 302 -21.56 -17.42 2.09
N ALA A 303 -22.30 -18.47 2.45
CA ALA A 303 -23.50 -18.35 3.28
C ALA A 303 -23.23 -17.93 4.74
N ASP A 304 -21.98 -17.91 5.17
CA ASP A 304 -21.51 -17.38 6.47
C ASP A 304 -20.80 -16.02 6.36
N GLY A 305 -20.70 -15.44 5.15
CA GLY A 305 -20.07 -14.16 4.89
C GLY A 305 -18.53 -14.18 4.98
N SER A 306 -17.90 -15.36 4.95
CA SER A 306 -16.46 -15.52 5.14
C SER A 306 -15.59 -14.73 4.15
N ASP A 307 -16.12 -14.48 2.95
CA ASP A 307 -15.50 -13.79 1.82
C ASP A 307 -15.95 -12.32 1.66
N CYS A 308 -16.77 -11.79 2.57
CA CYS A 308 -17.00 -10.36 2.65
C CYS A 308 -15.71 -9.64 3.07
N PHE A 309 -15.43 -8.47 2.49
CA PHE A 309 -14.24 -7.68 2.77
C PHE A 309 -14.61 -6.27 3.23
N CYS A 310 -13.72 -5.65 4.00
CA CYS A 310 -13.92 -4.32 4.53
C CYS A 310 -13.35 -3.25 3.58
N TYR A 311 -14.18 -2.29 3.18
CA TYR A 311 -13.72 -1.03 2.62
C TYR A 311 -14.29 0.15 3.42
N HIS A 312 -13.49 1.20 3.58
CA HIS A 312 -14.02 2.48 4.04
C HIS A 312 -14.93 3.09 2.94
N ALA A 313 -15.96 3.86 3.33
CA ALA A 313 -16.85 4.56 2.40
C ALA A 313 -16.13 5.51 1.43
N SER A 314 -14.92 5.96 1.78
CA SER A 314 -14.01 6.73 0.92
C SER A 314 -12.89 5.88 0.30
N SER A 315 -13.03 4.55 0.21
CA SER A 315 -12.11 3.68 -0.54
C SER A 315 -12.18 3.97 -2.04
N PRO A 316 -11.05 4.09 -2.77
CA PRO A 316 -11.07 4.29 -4.22
C PRO A 316 -11.43 3.03 -5.00
N CYS A 317 -11.49 1.87 -4.33
CA CYS A 317 -11.80 0.58 -4.94
C CYS A 317 -13.31 0.27 -5.02
N ILE A 318 -14.17 1.25 -4.69
CA ILE A 318 -15.64 1.14 -4.79
C ILE A 318 -16.21 2.28 -5.64
N PHE A 319 -17.19 1.95 -6.47
CA PHE A 319 -17.73 2.81 -7.51
C PHE A 319 -19.27 2.74 -7.57
N PRO A 320 -19.95 3.78 -8.05
CA PRO A 320 -21.39 3.73 -8.24
C PRO A 320 -21.78 2.74 -9.36
N VAL A 321 -23.02 2.25 -9.28
CA VAL A 321 -23.65 1.46 -10.35
C VAL A 321 -23.58 2.21 -11.68
N GLY A 322 -23.05 1.55 -12.72
CA GLY A 322 -22.86 2.10 -14.06
C GLY A 322 -21.48 2.75 -14.29
N PHE A 323 -20.56 2.68 -13.33
CA PHE A 323 -19.21 3.23 -13.48
C PHE A 323 -18.44 2.56 -14.61
N CYS A 324 -18.40 1.23 -14.66
CA CYS A 324 -17.72 0.50 -15.72
C CYS A 324 -18.30 0.79 -17.11
N GLU A 325 -19.63 0.76 -17.23
CA GLU A 325 -20.36 1.08 -18.47
C GLU A 325 -20.02 2.50 -18.96
N SER A 326 -20.05 3.50 -18.06
CA SER A 326 -19.76 4.89 -18.39
C SER A 326 -18.31 5.15 -18.81
N ASN A 327 -17.38 4.26 -18.45
CA ASN A 327 -15.94 4.41 -18.71
C ASN A 327 -15.40 3.38 -19.72
N ASN A 328 -16.26 2.62 -20.41
CA ASN A 328 -15.90 1.52 -21.33
C ASN A 328 -15.00 0.45 -20.67
N LEU A 329 -15.31 0.08 -19.43
CA LEU A 329 -14.62 -0.97 -18.66
C LEU A 329 -15.47 -2.25 -18.62
N ASN A 330 -14.80 -3.39 -18.54
CA ASN A 330 -15.45 -4.69 -18.42
C ASN A 330 -15.91 -4.91 -16.97
N LEU A 331 -17.22 -4.90 -16.75
CA LEU A 331 -17.83 -5.29 -15.48
C LEU A 331 -18.00 -6.81 -15.41
N THR A 332 -17.40 -7.46 -14.41
CA THR A 332 -17.61 -8.88 -14.14
C THR A 332 -19.02 -9.08 -13.57
N PRO A 333 -19.91 -9.83 -14.25
CA PRO A 333 -21.25 -10.08 -13.78
C PRO A 333 -21.27 -11.10 -12.62
N PRO A 334 -22.36 -11.18 -11.84
CA PRO A 334 -22.47 -12.13 -10.74
C PRO A 334 -22.25 -13.57 -11.21
N ARG A 335 -21.53 -14.37 -10.41
CA ARG A 335 -21.18 -15.74 -10.81
C ARG A 335 -22.44 -16.57 -11.09
N GLY A 336 -22.50 -17.16 -12.28
CA GLY A 336 -23.65 -17.96 -12.74
C GLY A 336 -24.82 -17.13 -13.31
N TYR A 337 -24.67 -15.82 -13.49
CA TYR A 337 -25.58 -15.02 -14.30
C TYR A 337 -25.59 -15.55 -15.75
N LYS A 338 -26.76 -15.54 -16.39
CA LYS A 338 -26.97 -16.07 -17.76
C LYS A 338 -27.38 -14.95 -18.70
N GLY A 339 -26.71 -14.87 -19.84
CA GLY A 339 -26.94 -13.81 -20.83
C GLY A 339 -26.17 -12.53 -20.53
N GLU A 340 -26.45 -11.50 -21.33
CA GLU A 340 -25.89 -10.16 -21.19
C GLU A 340 -26.31 -9.52 -19.85
N PHE A 341 -25.36 -8.97 -19.10
CA PHE A 341 -25.66 -8.32 -17.82
C PHE A 341 -26.10 -6.87 -18.02
N LYS A 342 -27.22 -6.50 -17.42
CA LYS A 342 -27.74 -5.12 -17.40
C LYS A 342 -28.17 -4.74 -15.99
N TRP A 343 -27.64 -3.62 -15.49
CA TRP A 343 -27.90 -3.14 -14.13
C TRP A 343 -29.39 -2.94 -13.84
N VAL A 344 -30.15 -2.38 -14.79
CA VAL A 344 -31.59 -2.15 -14.66
C VAL A 344 -32.35 -3.45 -14.41
N ASP A 345 -32.04 -4.51 -15.17
CA ASP A 345 -32.69 -5.81 -15.02
C ASP A 345 -32.21 -6.54 -13.77
N TYR A 346 -30.93 -6.40 -13.40
CA TYR A 346 -30.39 -7.00 -12.18
C TYR A 346 -30.99 -6.39 -10.90
N LEU A 347 -31.10 -5.06 -10.84
CA LEU A 347 -31.76 -4.33 -9.76
C LEU A 347 -33.25 -4.72 -9.67
N ARG A 348 -33.96 -4.80 -10.80
CA ARG A 348 -35.36 -5.25 -10.84
C ARG A 348 -35.52 -6.69 -10.33
N LYS A 349 -34.64 -7.60 -10.75
CA LYS A 349 -34.64 -9.02 -10.36
C LYS A 349 -34.35 -9.23 -8.87
N THR A 350 -33.38 -8.48 -8.33
CA THR A 350 -32.96 -8.58 -6.93
C THR A 350 -33.81 -7.75 -5.96
N LYS A 351 -34.66 -6.84 -6.49
CA LYS A 351 -35.40 -5.83 -5.72
C LYS A 351 -34.50 -4.91 -4.87
N ALA A 352 -33.22 -4.83 -5.23
CA ALA A 352 -32.22 -4.01 -4.55
C ALA A 352 -32.23 -2.57 -5.07
N LYS A 353 -31.51 -1.67 -4.38
CA LYS A 353 -31.31 -0.27 -4.79
C LYS A 353 -29.83 0.00 -5.05
N PRO A 354 -29.46 0.80 -6.05
CA PRO A 354 -28.08 1.25 -6.19
C PRO A 354 -27.71 2.18 -5.03
N ALA A 355 -26.45 2.14 -4.60
CA ALA A 355 -25.88 3.16 -3.75
C ALA A 355 -25.88 4.52 -4.50
N PRO A 356 -26.40 5.62 -3.92
CA PRO A 356 -26.41 6.92 -4.60
C PRO A 356 -25.01 7.39 -5.03
N ALA A 357 -24.86 7.84 -6.28
CA ALA A 357 -23.57 8.26 -6.84
C ALA A 357 -22.88 9.37 -6.01
N ALA A 358 -23.65 10.23 -5.33
CA ALA A 358 -23.13 11.25 -4.42
C ALA A 358 -22.36 10.69 -3.20
N LEU A 359 -22.48 9.40 -2.87
CA LEU A 359 -21.65 8.73 -1.85
C LEU A 359 -20.22 8.46 -2.32
N PHE A 360 -19.98 8.47 -3.64
CA PHE A 360 -18.71 8.13 -4.28
C PHE A 360 -18.00 9.36 -4.85
N GLN A 361 -18.38 10.57 -4.44
CA GLN A 361 -17.71 11.78 -4.91
C GLN A 361 -16.29 11.87 -4.35
N ARG A 362 -15.32 11.94 -5.27
CA ARG A 362 -13.89 12.04 -5.01
C ARG A 362 -13.34 13.13 -5.93
N GLU A 363 -12.38 13.90 -5.42
CA GLU A 363 -11.54 14.70 -6.29
C GLU A 363 -10.71 13.77 -7.20
N VAL A 364 -10.53 14.15 -8.46
CA VAL A 364 -9.55 13.52 -9.35
C VAL A 364 -8.33 14.45 -9.34
N PRO A 365 -7.25 14.10 -8.61
CA PRO A 365 -6.06 14.94 -8.55
C PRO A 365 -5.36 14.99 -9.90
N ASN A 366 -4.57 16.04 -10.14
CA ASN A 366 -3.65 16.08 -11.28
C ASN A 366 -2.41 15.19 -11.00
N HIS A 367 -2.63 13.87 -10.98
CA HIS A 367 -1.65 12.85 -10.58
C HIS A 367 -0.52 12.60 -11.60
N GLY A 368 -0.62 13.18 -12.81
CA GLY A 368 0.45 13.18 -13.81
C GLY A 368 0.68 11.86 -14.57
N PHE A 369 0.09 10.75 -14.12
CA PHE A 369 0.18 9.45 -14.82
C PHE A 369 -0.42 9.52 -16.22
N ARG A 370 0.20 8.79 -17.15
CA ARG A 370 -0.24 8.60 -18.54
C ARG A 370 -0.04 7.16 -18.95
N GLU A 371 -0.85 6.70 -19.90
CA GLU A 371 -0.70 5.38 -20.52
C GLU A 371 0.69 5.24 -21.17
N GLY A 372 1.30 4.06 -21.07
CA GLY A 372 2.68 3.78 -21.48
C GLY A 372 3.77 4.23 -20.51
N MET A 373 3.44 4.85 -19.36
CA MET A 373 4.44 5.17 -18.34
C MET A 373 4.91 3.93 -17.58
N TYR A 374 6.23 3.76 -17.49
CA TYR A 374 6.90 2.75 -16.69
C TYR A 374 7.05 3.14 -15.22
N LEU A 375 6.91 2.16 -14.34
CA LEU A 375 7.04 2.27 -12.89
C LEU A 375 7.43 0.92 -12.27
N GLU A 376 7.61 0.89 -10.95
CA GLU A 376 7.82 -0.31 -10.16
C GLU A 376 6.53 -0.58 -9.36
N ALA A 377 5.89 -1.74 -9.53
CA ALA A 377 4.61 -2.06 -8.90
C ALA A 377 4.71 -3.32 -8.04
N VAL A 378 4.04 -3.31 -6.89
CA VAL A 378 3.83 -4.51 -6.08
C VAL A 378 2.88 -5.46 -6.82
N ASP A 379 3.20 -6.74 -6.89
CA ASP A 379 2.17 -7.74 -7.20
C ASP A 379 1.31 -7.93 -5.95
N LEU A 380 0.09 -7.38 -5.93
CA LEU A 380 -0.79 -7.45 -4.77
C LEU A 380 -1.32 -8.89 -4.50
N MET A 381 -1.13 -9.82 -5.43
CA MET A 381 -1.38 -11.26 -5.22
C MET A 381 -0.21 -11.97 -4.54
N GLU A 382 1.02 -11.46 -4.68
CA GLU A 382 2.23 -11.95 -4.01
C GLU A 382 3.05 -10.75 -3.44
N PRO A 383 2.56 -10.03 -2.40
CA PRO A 383 3.03 -8.67 -2.04
C PRO A 383 4.49 -8.49 -1.62
N GLY A 384 5.24 -9.59 -1.51
CA GLY A 384 6.70 -9.56 -1.35
C GLY A 384 7.43 -9.23 -2.65
N LEU A 385 6.80 -9.36 -3.82
CA LEU A 385 7.36 -9.00 -5.12
C LEU A 385 7.08 -7.54 -5.45
N ILE A 386 8.11 -6.86 -5.97
CA ILE A 386 7.96 -5.61 -6.70
C ILE A 386 8.53 -5.87 -8.10
N CYS A 387 7.74 -5.55 -9.11
CA CYS A 387 7.95 -5.95 -10.49
C CYS A 387 8.10 -4.71 -11.39
N VAL A 388 8.81 -4.89 -12.51
CA VAL A 388 8.78 -3.92 -13.61
C VAL A 388 7.37 -3.89 -14.20
N ALA A 389 6.77 -2.71 -14.26
CA ALA A 389 5.39 -2.53 -14.68
C ALA A 389 5.18 -1.25 -15.51
N SER A 390 4.05 -1.20 -16.21
CA SER A 390 3.62 -0.05 -17.01
C SER A 390 2.13 0.27 -16.79
N VAL A 391 1.75 1.53 -17.00
CA VAL A 391 0.35 1.97 -16.93
C VAL A 391 -0.32 1.68 -18.28
N THR A 392 -1.24 0.71 -18.34
CA THR A 392 -1.98 0.38 -19.58
C THR A 392 -3.26 1.19 -19.76
N ARG A 393 -3.84 1.72 -18.68
CA ARG A 393 -5.07 2.53 -18.77
C ARG A 393 -5.21 3.55 -17.65
N VAL A 394 -5.76 4.73 -17.95
CA VAL A 394 -6.08 5.78 -16.97
C VAL A 394 -7.57 6.17 -17.04
N VAL A 395 -8.31 5.97 -15.95
CA VAL A 395 -9.75 6.28 -15.84
C VAL A 395 -9.98 7.20 -14.65
N GLY A 396 -9.87 8.52 -14.89
CA GLY A 396 -9.89 9.51 -13.81
C GLY A 396 -8.72 9.27 -12.86
N ARG A 397 -9.00 8.79 -11.65
CA ARG A 397 -7.99 8.42 -10.63
C ARG A 397 -7.69 6.92 -10.53
N LEU A 398 -8.36 6.09 -11.33
CA LEU A 398 -8.16 4.64 -11.39
C LEU A 398 -7.13 4.30 -12.48
N LEU A 399 -6.13 3.48 -12.15
CA LEU A 399 -5.06 3.05 -13.04
C LEU A 399 -5.15 1.53 -13.28
N CYS A 400 -4.93 1.11 -14.52
CA CYS A 400 -4.63 -0.29 -14.86
C CYS A 400 -3.12 -0.44 -14.98
N ILE A 401 -2.55 -1.38 -14.21
CA ILE A 401 -1.12 -1.63 -14.13
C ILE A 401 -0.82 -3.00 -14.74
N HIS A 402 0.03 -3.02 -15.75
CA HIS A 402 0.51 -4.21 -16.43
C HIS A 402 1.89 -4.61 -15.92
N PHE A 403 2.14 -5.91 -15.74
CA PHE A 403 3.43 -6.46 -15.35
C PHE A 403 4.18 -6.94 -16.59
N GLU A 404 5.35 -6.36 -16.88
CA GLU A 404 6.00 -6.56 -18.18
C GLU A 404 6.37 -8.03 -18.43
N GLY A 405 5.91 -8.57 -19.57
CA GLY A 405 6.14 -9.97 -19.96
C GLY A 405 5.14 -10.98 -19.36
N TRP A 406 4.13 -10.51 -18.64
CA TRP A 406 3.01 -11.34 -18.19
C TRP A 406 1.78 -11.16 -19.10
N ASP A 407 0.81 -12.06 -18.96
CA ASP A 407 -0.47 -11.94 -19.66
C ASP A 407 -1.32 -10.81 -19.05
N THR A 408 -2.10 -10.11 -19.87
CA THR A 408 -3.06 -9.07 -19.43
C THR A 408 -4.07 -9.53 -18.37
N ALA A 409 -4.30 -10.83 -18.21
CA ALA A 409 -5.08 -11.40 -17.11
C ALA A 409 -4.47 -11.18 -15.71
N TYR A 410 -3.19 -10.77 -15.64
CA TYR A 410 -2.49 -10.39 -14.41
C TYR A 410 -2.48 -8.87 -14.16
N ASP A 411 -3.01 -8.05 -15.08
CA ASP A 411 -3.11 -6.59 -14.88
C ASP A 411 -3.93 -6.29 -13.62
N GLN A 412 -3.54 -5.26 -12.86
CA GLN A 412 -4.17 -4.91 -11.58
C GLN A 412 -4.73 -3.49 -11.60
N TRP A 413 -5.96 -3.34 -11.12
CA TRP A 413 -6.62 -2.05 -10.92
C TRP A 413 -6.26 -1.47 -9.55
N CYS A 414 -5.79 -0.23 -9.53
CA CYS A 414 -5.44 0.49 -8.31
C CYS A 414 -5.67 2.01 -8.44
N ASP A 415 -5.68 2.73 -7.32
CA ASP A 415 -5.79 4.19 -7.31
C ASP A 415 -4.44 4.85 -7.63
N CYS A 416 -4.46 6.02 -8.26
CA CYS A 416 -3.27 6.80 -8.56
C CYS A 416 -2.46 7.22 -7.32
N GLU A 417 -3.06 7.25 -6.12
CA GLU A 417 -2.38 7.54 -4.85
C GLU A 417 -2.02 6.26 -4.06
N ALA A 418 -2.14 5.07 -4.67
CA ALA A 418 -1.87 3.79 -4.02
C ALA A 418 -0.41 3.72 -3.48
N PRO A 419 -0.19 3.20 -2.25
CA PRO A 419 1.13 3.10 -1.63
C PRO A 419 1.93 1.87 -2.09
N ASP A 420 1.49 1.24 -3.18
CA ASP A 420 2.03 -0.01 -3.75
C ASP A 420 2.53 0.20 -5.19
N LEU A 421 2.60 1.45 -5.64
CA LEU A 421 3.25 1.89 -6.88
C LEU A 421 4.43 2.80 -6.55
N PHE A 422 5.56 2.61 -7.22
CA PHE A 422 6.80 3.33 -6.95
C PHE A 422 7.44 3.84 -8.26
N PRO A 423 8.17 4.96 -8.24
CA PRO A 423 8.89 5.43 -9.42
C PRO A 423 10.08 4.53 -9.77
N VAL A 424 10.47 4.57 -11.05
CA VAL A 424 11.68 3.91 -11.57
C VAL A 424 12.91 4.26 -10.72
N GLY A 425 13.61 3.24 -10.22
CA GLY A 425 14.78 3.36 -9.35
C GLY A 425 14.47 3.32 -7.85
N TRP A 426 13.22 3.14 -7.41
CA TRP A 426 12.88 3.09 -5.98
C TRP A 426 13.45 1.86 -5.28
N CYS A 427 13.35 0.66 -5.88
CA CYS A 427 13.94 -0.57 -5.35
C CYS A 427 15.46 -0.44 -5.17
N GLN A 428 16.15 0.14 -6.16
CA GLN A 428 17.58 0.47 -6.03
C GLN A 428 17.83 1.44 -4.86
N MET A 429 16.95 2.43 -4.66
CA MET A 429 17.07 3.44 -3.61
C MET A 429 16.95 2.88 -2.19
N VAL A 430 15.94 2.03 -1.95
CA VAL A 430 15.69 1.48 -0.60
C VAL A 430 16.38 0.15 -0.34
N GLY A 431 17.06 -0.43 -1.33
CA GLY A 431 17.69 -1.75 -1.23
C GLY A 431 16.69 -2.92 -1.30
N TYR A 432 15.57 -2.75 -2.00
CA TYR A 432 14.58 -3.81 -2.26
C TYR A 432 14.88 -4.51 -3.59
N ARG A 433 14.45 -5.77 -3.75
CA ARG A 433 14.65 -6.53 -5.00
C ARG A 433 13.56 -6.18 -6.02
N LEU A 434 13.97 -5.76 -7.20
CA LEU A 434 13.08 -5.57 -8.35
C LEU A 434 13.09 -6.83 -9.21
N GLU A 435 11.93 -7.45 -9.41
CA GLU A 435 11.77 -8.61 -10.28
C GLU A 435 11.86 -8.21 -11.76
N PRO A 436 12.61 -8.96 -12.60
CA PRO A 436 12.76 -8.66 -14.01
C PRO A 436 11.47 -8.96 -14.81
N PRO A 437 11.29 -8.30 -15.96
CA PRO A 437 10.26 -8.68 -16.93
C PRO A 437 10.40 -10.14 -17.33
N ARG A 438 9.28 -10.85 -17.49
CA ARG A 438 9.30 -12.25 -17.88
C ARG A 438 9.62 -12.38 -19.38
N THR A 439 10.68 -13.11 -19.71
CA THR A 439 11.04 -13.41 -21.11
C THR A 439 10.34 -14.67 -21.59
N GLU A 440 9.67 -14.61 -22.75
CA GLU A 440 9.17 -15.81 -23.43
C GLU A 440 10.34 -16.75 -23.78
N GLY A 441 10.36 -17.95 -23.18
CA GLY A 441 11.43 -18.95 -23.32
C GLY A 441 12.32 -19.16 -22.08
N GLY A 442 12.19 -18.33 -21.04
CA GLY A 442 12.94 -18.49 -19.80
C GLY A 442 12.38 -19.56 -18.85
N ASN A 443 12.92 -20.78 -18.90
CA ASN A 443 12.74 -21.87 -17.92
C ASN A 443 11.28 -22.32 -17.62
N GLU A 444 10.72 -23.18 -18.47
CA GLU A 444 9.56 -24.04 -18.11
C GLU A 444 9.86 -25.08 -17.00
N ASN A 445 11.09 -25.14 -16.49
CA ASN A 445 11.52 -26.07 -15.45
C ASN A 445 11.42 -25.54 -14.01
N ILE A 446 10.89 -24.32 -13.81
CA ILE A 446 10.44 -23.85 -12.49
C ILE A 446 8.93 -23.65 -12.57
N LYS A 447 8.16 -24.47 -11.82
CA LYS A 447 6.68 -24.63 -11.82
C LYS A 447 6.07 -25.72 -12.73
N LYS A 448 6.51 -26.98 -12.56
CA LYS A 448 5.63 -28.18 -12.76
C LYS A 448 4.75 -28.51 -11.52
N SER A 449 4.42 -27.47 -10.77
CA SER A 449 3.19 -27.23 -10.02
C SER A 449 3.08 -25.70 -10.04
N VAL A 450 2.00 -25.07 -10.48
CA VAL A 450 0.66 -25.06 -9.90
C VAL A 450 -0.32 -24.70 -11.02
N LYS A 451 -1.30 -25.57 -11.33
CA LYS A 451 -2.55 -25.11 -11.98
C LYS A 451 -3.26 -24.17 -10.99
N PRO A 452 -4.02 -23.14 -11.40
CA PRO A 452 -4.77 -22.31 -10.46
C PRO A 452 -5.70 -23.19 -9.60
N VAL A 453 -5.26 -23.49 -8.38
CA VAL A 453 -6.04 -24.23 -7.40
C VAL A 453 -6.92 -23.20 -6.72
N VAL A 454 -8.10 -22.98 -7.30
CA VAL A 454 -9.26 -22.51 -6.54
C VAL A 454 -9.31 -23.36 -5.27
N PRO A 455 -9.17 -22.79 -4.06
CA PRO A 455 -9.08 -23.58 -2.84
C PRO A 455 -10.32 -24.47 -2.69
N LYS A 456 -10.15 -25.79 -2.81
CA LYS A 456 -11.20 -26.73 -2.44
C LYS A 456 -11.26 -26.75 -0.91
N HIS A 457 -12.05 -25.85 -0.33
CA HIS A 457 -12.26 -25.70 1.11
C HIS A 457 -12.63 -27.05 1.74
N LYS A 458 -11.64 -27.72 2.36
CA LYS A 458 -11.88 -28.91 3.19
C LYS A 458 -12.48 -28.46 4.52
N ARG A 459 -13.82 -28.52 4.59
CA ARG A 459 -14.65 -28.19 5.75
C ARG A 459 -14.10 -28.81 7.04
N ARG A 460 -13.52 -28.00 7.94
CA ARG A 460 -13.43 -28.32 9.37
C ARG A 460 -14.53 -27.54 10.09
N LYS A 461 -15.60 -28.23 10.52
CA LYS A 461 -16.59 -27.64 11.42
C LYS A 461 -15.88 -27.19 12.71
N ARG A 462 -15.87 -25.89 12.99
CA ARG A 462 -15.68 -25.35 14.35
C ARG A 462 -17.00 -24.71 14.79
N ARG A 463 -17.39 -24.98 16.04
CA ARG A 463 -18.61 -24.44 16.64
C ARG A 463 -18.38 -22.95 16.94
N LEU A 464 -19.15 -22.08 16.29
CA LEU A 464 -19.37 -20.72 16.78
C LEU A 464 -20.33 -20.79 17.99
N PHE A 465 -19.92 -20.23 19.11
CA PHE A 465 -20.82 -20.00 20.25
C PHE A 465 -21.64 -18.73 19.99
N THR A 466 -22.78 -18.86 19.32
CA THR A 466 -23.76 -17.77 19.22
C THR A 466 -24.57 -17.70 20.52
N GLN A 467 -24.41 -16.62 21.30
CA GLN A 467 -25.37 -16.30 22.37
C GLN A 467 -26.73 -15.99 21.75
N ARG A 468 -27.67 -16.94 21.82
CA ARG A 468 -29.08 -16.70 21.53
C ARG A 468 -29.82 -16.28 22.80
N LYS A 469 -30.26 -15.02 22.86
CA LYS A 469 -31.37 -14.59 23.73
C LYS A 469 -32.65 -15.34 23.34
N ARG A 470 -33.36 -15.94 24.30
CA ARG A 470 -34.84 -16.00 24.35
C ARG A 470 -35.34 -16.45 25.74
N HIS A 471 -36.49 -15.90 26.12
CA HIS A 471 -37.27 -16.23 27.31
C HIS A 471 -38.05 -17.54 27.16
N GLY A 472 -38.49 -18.07 28.31
CA GLY A 472 -39.83 -18.64 28.48
C GLY A 472 -39.90 -20.17 28.53
N ASP A 473 -40.09 -20.68 29.76
CA ASP A 473 -41.10 -21.68 30.20
C ASP A 473 -41.18 -23.04 29.43
N ASP A 474 -41.45 -24.20 30.04
CA ASP A 474 -41.92 -24.52 31.40
C ASP A 474 -41.55 -25.98 31.80
N TYR A 475 -41.96 -26.40 33.01
CA TYR A 475 -41.98 -27.72 33.69
C TYR A 475 -41.99 -29.02 32.81
N ASP A 476 -41.59 -30.24 33.24
CA ASP A 476 -41.56 -30.99 34.53
C ASP A 476 -40.43 -32.06 34.48
N GLY A 477 -39.98 -32.79 35.52
CA GLY A 477 -40.34 -32.89 36.93
C GLY A 477 -39.93 -34.28 37.49
N VAL A 478 -39.17 -34.37 38.59
CA VAL A 478 -38.89 -35.64 39.34
C VAL A 478 -38.75 -35.36 40.84
N SER A 479 -39.29 -36.24 41.67
CA SER A 479 -39.25 -36.23 43.15
C SER A 479 -39.05 -37.70 43.63
N ILE A 480 -38.80 -38.08 44.90
CA ILE A 480 -39.00 -37.47 46.23
C ILE A 480 -37.89 -38.01 47.18
N LYS A 481 -37.79 -37.46 48.41
CA LYS A 481 -37.18 -38.01 49.67
C LYS A 481 -35.81 -37.42 50.06
N THR A 482 -35.53 -37.05 51.33
CA THR A 482 -36.31 -37.11 52.60
C THR A 482 -35.75 -36.11 53.63
N GLU A 483 -36.60 -35.63 54.54
CA GLU A 483 -36.28 -34.93 55.82
C GLU A 483 -35.76 -35.94 56.90
N PRO A 484 -35.19 -35.55 58.08
CA PRO A 484 -35.85 -34.64 59.05
C PRO A 484 -34.99 -33.74 60.00
N GLU A 485 -35.71 -32.77 60.60
CA GLU A 485 -35.66 -32.22 61.98
C GLU A 485 -34.54 -31.27 62.53
N ASP A 486 -35.04 -30.37 63.39
CA ASP A 486 -34.49 -29.21 64.14
C ASP A 486 -33.82 -29.67 65.48
N PRO A 487 -33.34 -28.85 66.47
CA PRO A 487 -33.65 -27.44 66.76
C PRO A 487 -32.52 -26.51 67.31
N ASP A 488 -32.95 -25.33 67.78
CA ASP A 488 -32.36 -24.37 68.75
C ASP A 488 -31.45 -23.21 68.24
N ALA A 489 -32.02 -21.99 68.26
CA ALA A 489 -31.42 -20.81 68.93
C ALA A 489 -32.45 -19.66 69.16
N GLN A 490 -32.61 -19.27 70.42
CA GLN A 490 -33.65 -18.40 70.99
C GLN A 490 -33.54 -16.88 70.68
N SER A 491 -34.70 -16.20 70.77
CA SER A 491 -34.89 -14.79 71.24
C SER A 491 -34.44 -13.63 70.31
N ALA A 492 -34.99 -12.40 70.35
CA ALA A 492 -36.01 -11.79 71.23
C ALA A 492 -36.82 -10.65 70.55
N THR A 493 -38.14 -10.62 70.81
CA THR A 493 -39.09 -9.49 71.05
C THR A 493 -39.00 -8.07 70.39
N ARG A 494 -40.22 -7.50 70.23
CA ARG A 494 -40.65 -6.11 69.89
C ARG A 494 -40.85 -5.84 68.38
N GLU A 495 -42.07 -5.52 67.91
CA GLU A 495 -42.86 -4.28 68.13
C GLU A 495 -42.09 -3.05 67.62
N ASP A 496 -42.63 -2.17 66.76
CA ASP A 496 -44.05 -1.82 66.54
C ASP A 496 -44.34 -1.30 65.10
N SER A 497 -45.64 -1.14 64.84
CA SER A 497 -46.41 -0.61 63.70
C SER A 497 -45.91 0.61 62.90
N SER A 498 -46.29 0.62 61.60
CA SER A 498 -46.77 1.78 60.79
C SER A 498 -45.85 3.01 60.61
N SER A 499 -45.86 3.82 59.54
CA SER A 499 -46.80 4.06 58.45
C SER A 499 -46.13 4.90 57.34
N SER A 500 -46.66 4.77 56.11
CA SER A 500 -46.90 5.85 55.13
C SER A 500 -45.93 7.04 54.97
N SER A 501 -45.24 7.08 53.83
CA SER A 501 -45.21 8.22 52.88
C SER A 501 -44.65 7.76 51.53
#